data_AF-A0AAU5KP21-F1
#
_entry.id   AF-A0AAU5KP21-F1
#
_cell.length_a   1.000
_cell.length_b   1.000
_cell.length_c   1.000
_cell.angle_alpha   90.00
_cell.angle_beta   90.00
_cell.angle_gamma   90.00
#
_symmetry.space_group_name_H-M   'P 1'
#
loop_
_entity.id
_entity.type
_entity.pdbx_description
1 polymer ?
#
loop_
_entity_poly.entity_id
_entity_poly.type
_entity_poly.pdbx_seq_one_letter_code
_entity_poly.pdbx_strand_id
1 'polypeptide(L)' 'MGTAHRTGRSGPRAKEQDMPVVTVQQGPRTVELKRELVARITDAFVDAYQIPAETVQVWIHEVPTDSWGAAGKLTADK' A
#
# COMPACT_ATOMS: atom_id res chain seq x y z
N MET A 1 -0.58 51.98 -9.62
CA MET A 1 -0.71 51.15 -8.41
C MET A 1 -0.97 49.72 -8.85
N GLY A 2 0.04 48.84 -8.76
CA GLY A 2 -0.01 47.49 -9.28
C GLY A 2 -0.87 46.57 -8.42
N THR A 3 -1.80 45.86 -9.06
CA THR A 3 -2.60 44.81 -8.43
C THR A 3 -1.78 43.52 -8.37
N ALA A 4 -1.39 43.13 -7.15
CA ALA A 4 -0.72 41.86 -6.91
C ALA A 4 -1.69 40.70 -7.19
N HIS A 5 -1.48 39.99 -8.29
CA HIS A 5 -2.03 38.65 -8.49
C HIS A 5 -1.33 37.69 -7.51
N ARG A 6 -1.97 37.44 -6.36
CA ARG A 6 -1.62 36.26 -5.55
C ARG A 6 -2.07 35.03 -6.31
N THR A 7 -1.13 34.36 -6.96
CA THR A 7 -1.30 33.00 -7.45
C THR A 7 -1.44 32.08 -6.24
N GLY A 8 -2.68 31.71 -5.93
CA GLY A 8 -2.95 30.67 -4.95
C GLY A 8 -2.31 29.36 -5.42
N ARG A 9 -1.27 28.92 -4.72
CA ARG A 9 -0.72 27.58 -4.90
C ARG A 9 -1.78 26.61 -4.39
N SER A 10 -2.59 26.05 -5.29
CA SER A 10 -3.54 25.00 -4.95
C SER A 10 -2.74 23.80 -4.44
N GLY A 11 -2.81 23.55 -3.13
CA GLY A 11 -2.35 22.29 -2.56
C GLY A 11 -3.12 21.10 -3.16
N PRO A 12 -2.64 19.87 -2.96
CA PRO A 12 -3.35 18.68 -3.43
C PRO A 12 -4.81 18.72 -2.96
N ARG A 13 -5.75 18.47 -3.87
CA ARG A 13 -7.17 18.37 -3.52
C ARG A 13 -7.29 17.24 -2.48
N ALA A 14 -7.98 17.48 -1.36
CA ALA A 14 -8.12 16.56 -0.23
C ALA A 14 -8.36 15.08 -0.64
N LYS A 15 -9.07 14.86 -1.76
CA LYS A 15 -9.30 13.55 -2.41
C LYS A 15 -8.05 12.70 -2.70
N GLU A 16 -6.89 13.31 -2.94
CA GLU A 16 -5.65 12.62 -3.32
C GLU A 16 -4.81 12.22 -2.08
N GLN A 17 -5.09 12.80 -0.91
CA GLN A 17 -4.46 12.43 0.36
C GLN A 17 -5.09 11.18 1.00
N ASP A 18 -6.26 10.75 0.52
CA ASP A 18 -7.07 9.66 1.11
C ASP A 18 -6.90 8.30 0.41
N MET A 19 -5.84 8.12 -0.41
CA MET A 19 -5.56 6.87 -1.13
C MET A 19 -4.42 6.08 -0.49
N PRO A 20 -4.65 5.34 0.61
CA PRO A 20 -3.59 4.59 1.25
C PRO A 20 -3.09 3.45 0.35
N VAL A 21 -1.77 3.28 0.33
CA VAL A 21 -1.09 2.17 -0.33
C VAL A 21 -0.43 1.29 0.72
N VAL A 22 -0.71 0.00 0.66
CA VAL A 22 -0.05 -1.04 1.46
C VAL A 22 0.76 -1.93 0.54
N THR A 23 2.05 -2.08 0.80
CA THR A 23 2.89 -3.06 0.11
C THR A 23 3.21 -4.21 1.03
N VAL A 24 2.90 -5.43 0.59
CA VAL A 24 3.24 -6.68 1.29
C VAL A 24 4.44 -7.31 0.59
N GLN A 25 5.56 -7.41 1.29
CA GLN A 25 6.73 -8.17 0.83
C GLN A 25 6.77 -9.52 1.55
N GLN A 26 6.70 -10.61 0.79
CA GLN A 26 6.63 -11.97 1.35
C GLN A 26 7.21 -13.01 0.38
N GLY A 27 7.29 -14.27 0.83
CA GLY A 27 7.53 -15.42 -0.05
C GLY A 27 6.26 -15.86 -0.81
N PRO A 28 6.36 -16.82 -1.74
CA PRO A 28 5.23 -17.28 -2.56
C PRO A 28 4.08 -17.87 -1.74
N ARG A 29 2.84 -17.52 -2.10
CA ARG A 29 1.58 -18.02 -1.52
C ARG A 29 0.59 -18.37 -2.63
N THR A 30 -0.40 -19.19 -2.29
CA THR A 30 -1.54 -19.47 -3.19
C THR A 30 -2.35 -18.20 -3.44
N VAL A 31 -3.06 -18.14 -4.56
CA VAL A 31 -3.88 -16.97 -4.92
C VAL A 31 -5.03 -16.81 -3.91
N GLU A 32 -5.58 -17.90 -3.39
CA GLU A 32 -6.67 -17.91 -2.41
C GLU A 32 -6.25 -17.21 -1.11
N LEU A 33 -5.06 -17.50 -0.59
CA LEU A 33 -4.52 -16.82 0.59
C LEU A 33 -4.26 -15.33 0.34
N LYS A 34 -3.79 -14.98 -0.87
CA LYS A 34 -3.59 -13.57 -1.26
C LYS A 34 -4.91 -12.82 -1.35
N ARG A 35 -5.97 -13.42 -1.89
CA ARG A 35 -7.31 -12.82 -1.95
C ARG A 35 -7.84 -12.53 -0.55
N GLU A 36 -7.74 -13.50 0.36
CA GLU A 36 -8.15 -13.34 1.75
C GLU A 36 -7.38 -12.23 2.45
N LEU A 37 -6.05 -12.17 2.25
CA LEU A 37 -5.21 -11.13 2.84
C LEU A 37 -5.60 -9.73 2.35
N VAL A 38 -5.79 -9.55 1.04
CA VAL A 38 -6.18 -8.26 0.45
C VAL A 38 -7.52 -7.80 1.03
N ALA A 39 -8.52 -8.68 1.09
CA ALA A 39 -9.83 -8.35 1.65
C ALA A 39 -9.71 -7.84 3.09
N ARG A 40 -9.01 -8.58 3.96
CA ARG A 40 -8.87 -8.21 5.38
C ARG A 40 -8.07 -6.92 5.60
N ILE A 41 -7.05 -6.66 4.79
CA ILE A 41 -6.30 -5.40 4.86
C ILE A 41 -7.23 -4.25 4.49
N THR A 42 -7.98 -4.36 3.38
CA THR A 42 -8.94 -3.35 2.97
C THR A 42 -9.99 -3.09 4.05
N ASP A 43 -10.60 -4.13 4.61
CA ASP A 43 -11.59 -4.02 5.69
C ASP A 43 -11.01 -3.27 6.90
N ALA A 44 -9.76 -3.57 7.29
CA ALA A 44 -9.10 -2.88 8.40
C ALA A 44 -8.95 -1.36 8.16
N PHE A 45 -8.72 -0.93 6.92
CA PHE A 45 -8.66 0.51 6.58
C PHE A 45 -10.05 1.15 6.58
N VAL A 46 -11.06 0.46 6.05
CA VAL A 46 -12.45 0.92 6.10
C VAL A 46 -12.88 1.10 7.56
N ASP A 47 -12.61 0.10 8.40
CA ASP A 47 -12.99 0.12 9.82
C ASP A 47 -12.22 1.17 10.62
N ALA A 48 -10.90 1.25 10.47
CA ALA A 48 -10.10 2.17 11.28
C ALA A 48 -10.23 3.62 10.82
N TYR A 49 -10.21 3.86 9.52
CA TYR A 49 -10.12 5.22 8.95
C TYR A 49 -11.43 5.72 8.36
N GLN A 50 -12.47 4.88 8.28
CA GLN A 50 -13.79 5.25 7.79
C GLN A 50 -13.73 5.82 6.34
N ILE A 51 -12.88 5.22 5.51
CA ILE A 51 -12.70 5.58 4.10
C ILE A 51 -13.35 4.54 3.17
N PRO A 52 -13.72 4.91 1.93
CA PRO A 52 -14.26 3.96 0.98
C PRO A 52 -13.25 2.87 0.60
N ALA A 53 -13.70 1.62 0.46
CA ALA A 53 -12.83 0.50 0.15
C ALA A 53 -12.06 0.68 -1.17
N GLU A 54 -12.68 1.35 -2.17
CA GLU A 54 -12.08 1.60 -3.47
C GLU A 54 -10.87 2.54 -3.44
N THR A 55 -10.64 3.27 -2.35
CA THR A 55 -9.45 4.13 -2.21
C THR A 55 -8.24 3.38 -1.67
N VAL A 56 -8.43 2.19 -1.10
CA VAL A 56 -7.37 1.36 -0.51
C VAL A 56 -6.71 0.52 -1.58
N GLN A 57 -5.39 0.65 -1.72
CA GLN A 57 -4.59 -0.13 -2.67
C GLN A 57 -3.64 -1.08 -1.95
N VAL A 58 -3.73 -2.38 -2.26
CA VAL A 58 -2.86 -3.41 -1.68
C VAL A 58 -2.02 -4.06 -2.77
N TRP A 59 -0.71 -3.98 -2.64
CA TRP A 59 0.27 -4.47 -3.61
C TRP A 59 1.01 -5.66 -2.99
N ILE A 60 0.95 -6.83 -3.62
CA ILE A 60 1.63 -8.04 -3.15
C ILE A 60 2.88 -8.28 -3.99
N HIS A 61 4.04 -8.25 -3.33
CA HIS A 61 5.34 -8.51 -3.91
C HIS A 61 5.88 -9.82 -3.34
N GLU A 62 5.88 -10.87 -4.17
CA GLU A 62 6.41 -12.18 -3.80
C GLU A 62 7.86 -12.33 -4.26
N VAL A 63 8.74 -12.66 -3.31
CA VAL A 63 10.16 -12.89 -3.57
C VAL A 63 10.45 -14.38 -3.39
N PRO A 64 11.03 -15.07 -4.39
CA PRO A 64 11.45 -16.46 -4.27
C PRO A 64 12.40 -16.69 -3.08
N THR A 65 12.38 -17.89 -2.51
CA THR A 65 13.12 -18.17 -1.26
C THR A 65 14.64 -18.10 -1.41
N ASP A 66 15.14 -18.29 -2.61
CA ASP A 66 16.55 -18.14 -2.99
C ASP A 66 16.96 -16.68 -3.25
N SER A 67 16.02 -15.73 -3.17
CA SER A 67 16.19 -14.33 -3.55
C SER A 67 15.98 -13.37 -2.37
N TRP A 68 15.81 -13.89 -1.14
CA TRP A 68 15.75 -13.12 0.10
C TRP A 68 16.46 -13.84 1.25
N GLY A 69 17.15 -13.07 2.09
CA GLY A 69 17.94 -13.60 3.18
C GLY A 69 17.82 -12.78 4.46
N ALA A 70 18.13 -13.42 5.57
CA ALA A 70 18.18 -12.81 6.89
C ALA A 70 19.38 -13.38 7.67
N ALA A 71 20.05 -12.55 8.46
CA ALA A 71 21.23 -12.94 9.23
C ALA A 71 22.34 -13.62 8.38
N GLY A 72 22.52 -13.15 7.13
CA GLY A 72 23.57 -13.64 6.23
C GLY A 72 23.28 -15.00 5.56
N LYS A 73 22.06 -15.53 5.66
CA LYS A 73 21.64 -16.78 4.99
C LYS A 73 20.43 -16.53 4.11
N LEU A 74 20.35 -17.22 2.96
CA LEU A 74 19.13 -17.20 2.17
C LEU A 74 18.03 -17.92 2.95
N THR A 75 16.79 -17.53 2.69
CA THR A 75 15.65 -18.23 3.27
C THR A 75 15.54 -19.65 2.73
N ALA A 76 16.03 -19.89 1.51
CA ALA A 76 16.20 -21.23 0.94
C ALA A 76 17.18 -22.12 1.73
N ASP A 77 18.06 -21.55 2.57
CA ASP A 77 19.06 -22.31 3.36
C ASP A 77 18.53 -22.75 4.73
N LYS A 78 17.29 -22.41 5.07
CA LYS A 78 16.62 -22.83 6.31
C LYS A 78 15.89 -24.15 6.11
#